data_AF-A0A6M0SR05-F1
#
_entry.id   AF-A0A6M0SR05-F1
#
_cell.length_a   1.000
_cell.length_b   1.000
_cell.length_c   1.000
_cell.angle_alpha   90.00
_cell.angle_beta   90.00
_cell.angle_gamma   90.00
#
_symmetry.space_group_name_H-M   'P 1'
#
loop_
_entity.id
_entity.type
_entity.pdbx_description
1 polymer ?
#
loop_
_entity_poly.entity_id
_entity_poly.type
_entity_poly.pdbx_seq_one_letter_code
_entity_poly.pdbx_strand_id
1 'polypeptide(L)' 'MDINELVSLIGNVGFPVAVSAYLLIRLEKQLNSLSASINKLNTIISTKLGVVIDTNKSNDDSNNVA' A
#
# COMPACT_ATOMS: atom_id res chain seq x y z
N MET A 1 39.32 -10.94 6.48
CA MET A 1 38.57 -10.63 5.25
C MET A 1 39.25 -9.44 4.64
N ASP A 2 39.85 -9.61 3.47
CA ASP A 2 40.53 -8.53 2.77
C ASP A 2 39.51 -7.54 2.21
N ILE A 3 39.85 -6.26 2.18
CA ILE A 3 38.96 -5.18 1.70
C ILE A 3 38.50 -5.47 0.25
N ASN A 4 39.36 -6.10 -0.55
CA ASN A 4 39.04 -6.51 -1.93
C ASN A 4 37.90 -7.54 -2.00
N GLU A 5 37.82 -8.44 -1.03
CA GLU A 5 36.78 -9.48 -0.98
C GLU A 5 35.43 -8.87 -0.58
N LEU A 6 35.45 -7.90 0.34
CA LEU A 6 34.27 -7.12 0.71
C LEU A 6 33.75 -6.27 -0.47
N VAL A 7 34.66 -5.62 -1.21
CA VAL A 7 34.31 -4.84 -2.41
C VAL A 7 33.75 -5.74 -3.51
N SER A 8 34.33 -6.93 -3.72
CA SER A 8 33.82 -7.92 -4.67
C SER A 8 32.42 -8.40 -4.29
N LEU A 9 32.17 -8.68 -3.01
CA LEU A 9 30.87 -9.12 -2.52
C LEU A 9 29.82 -8.02 -2.74
N ILE A 10 30.12 -6.77 -2.36
CA ILE A 10 29.25 -5.61 -2.59
C ILE A 10 29.02 -5.37 -4.08
N GLY A 11 30.04 -5.52 -4.92
CA GLY A 11 29.90 -5.40 -6.38
C GLY A 11 28.95 -6.44 -6.97
N ASN A 12 29.02 -7.68 -6.49
CA ASN A 12 28.24 -8.79 -7.03
C ASN A 12 26.80 -8.84 -6.52
N VAL A 13 26.55 -8.43 -5.27
CA VAL A 13 25.19 -8.42 -4.67
C VAL A 13 24.53 -7.04 -4.69
N GLY A 14 25.30 -5.97 -4.81
CA GLY A 14 24.79 -4.60 -4.76
C GLY A 14 23.87 -4.26 -5.92
N PHE A 15 24.17 -4.75 -7.13
CA PHE A 15 23.30 -4.52 -8.29
C PHE A 15 21.95 -5.25 -8.17
N PRO A 16 21.89 -6.57 -7.91
CA PRO A 16 20.62 -7.26 -7.65
C PRO A 16 19.83 -6.63 -6.50
N VAL A 17 20.49 -6.23 -5.41
CA VAL A 17 19.84 -5.58 -4.26
C VAL A 17 19.25 -4.23 -4.64
N ALA A 18 19.97 -3.39 -5.39
CA ALA A 18 19.46 -2.10 -5.85
C ALA A 18 18.24 -2.28 -6.77
N VAL A 19 18.29 -3.26 -7.67
CA VAL A 19 17.15 -3.60 -8.55
C VAL A 19 15.97 -4.07 -7.71
N SER A 20 16.16 -4.99 -6.76
CA SER A 20 15.10 -5.46 -5.85
C SER A 20 14.50 -4.31 -5.04
N ALA A 21 15.32 -3.43 -4.47
CA ALA A 21 14.84 -2.26 -3.73
C ALA A 21 14.00 -1.33 -4.60
N TYR A 22 14.45 -1.03 -5.83
CA TYR A 22 13.68 -0.25 -6.79
C TYR A 22 12.34 -0.91 -7.14
N LEU A 23 12.35 -2.23 -7.38
CA LEU A 23 11.13 -2.98 -7.67
C LEU A 23 10.15 -2.96 -6.50
N LEU A 24 10.63 -3.13 -5.27
CA LEU A 24 9.78 -3.06 -4.08
C LEU A 24 9.10 -1.69 -3.94
N ILE A 25 9.86 -0.60 -4.09
CA ILE A 25 9.32 0.77 -4.05
C ILE A 25 8.29 0.98 -5.18
N ARG A 26 8.57 0.47 -6.38
CA ARG A 26 7.65 0.58 -7.52
C ARG A 26 6.38 -0.27 -7.32
N LEU A 27 6.50 -1.44 -6.71
CA LEU A 27 5.38 -2.33 -6.42
C LEU A 27 4.45 -1.72 -5.37
N GLU A 28 5.01 -1.14 -4.31
CA GLU A 28 4.23 -0.42 -3.30
C GLU A 28 3.34 0.67 -3.91
N LYS A 29 3.92 1.48 -4.81
CA LYS A 29 3.17 2.51 -5.54
C LYS A 29 2.02 1.93 -6.37
N GLN A 30 2.24 0.80 -7.04
CA GLN A 30 1.21 0.14 -7.84
C GLN A 30 0.10 -0.45 -6.97
N LEU A 31 0.44 -1.05 -5.83
CA LEU A 31 -0.54 -1.57 -4.86
C LEU A 31 -1.42 -0.46 -4.28
N ASN A 32 -0.83 0.68 -3.94
CA ASN A 32 -1.58 1.84 -3.44
C ASN A 32 -2.54 2.38 -4.51
N SER A 33 -2.10 2.49 -5.76
CA SER A 33 -2.96 2.88 -6.88
C SER A 33 -4.10 1.90 -7.12
N LEU A 34 -3.83 0.59 -6.98
CA LEU A 34 -4.85 -0.44 -7.13
C LEU A 34 -5.89 -0.36 -6.00
N SER A 35 -5.45 -0.21 -4.75
CA SER A 35 -6.32 -0.01 -3.59
C SER A 35 -7.23 1.23 -3.78
N ALA A 36 -6.65 2.36 -4.21
CA ALA A 36 -7.42 3.56 -4.52
C ALA A 36 -8.45 3.33 -5.63
N SER A 37 -8.10 2.57 -6.66
CA SER A 37 -9.01 2.23 -7.77
C SER A 37 -10.16 1.34 -7.30
N ILE A 38 -9.91 0.36 -6.43
CA ILE A 38 -10.94 -0.50 -5.83
C ILE A 38 -11.88 0.32 -4.95
N ASN A 39 -11.36 1.19 -4.10
CA ASN A 39 -12.17 2.06 -3.25
C ASN A 39 -13.05 2.98 -4.10
N LYS A 40 -12.49 3.59 -5.14
CA LYS A 40 -13.24 4.42 -6.09
C LYS A 40 -14.35 3.63 -6.79
N LEU A 41 -14.06 2.39 -7.21
CA LEU A 41 -15.07 1.52 -7.82
C LEU A 41 -16.19 1.20 -6.81
N ASN A 42 -15.84 0.86 -5.58
CA ASN A 42 -16.82 0.58 -4.52
C ASN A 42 -17.73 1.79 -4.27
N THR A 43 -17.16 3.00 -4.20
CA THR A 43 -17.94 4.25 -4.11
C THR A 43 -18.86 4.43 -5.31
N ILE A 44 -18.37 4.25 -6.54
CA ILE A 44 -19.20 4.40 -7.75
C ILE A 44 -20.37 3.41 -7.74
N ILE A 45 -20.13 2.15 -7.37
CA ILE A 45 -21.17 1.13 -7.28
C ILE A 45 -22.21 1.51 -6.21
N SER A 46 -21.74 1.91 -5.02
CA SER A 46 -22.58 2.39 -3.91
C SER A 46 -23.50 3.54 -4.35
N THR A 47 -22.91 4.57 -4.95
CA THR A 47 -23.65 5.75 -5.43
C THR A 47 -24.62 5.40 -6.57
N LYS A 48 -24.23 4.53 -7.51
CA LYS A 48 -25.11 4.14 -8.63
C LYS A 48 -26.26 3.23 -8.20
N LEU A 49 -26.08 2.40 -7.18
CA LEU A 49 -27.14 1.50 -6.68
C LEU A 49 -28.01 2.16 -5.60
N GLY A 50 -27.71 3.38 -5.17
CA GLY A 50 -28.41 4.04 -4.05
C GLY A 50 -28.13 3.39 -2.69
N VAL A 51 -27.12 2.53 -2.61
CA VAL A 51 -26.66 1.89 -1.37
C VAL A 51 -25.54 2.76 -0.83
N VAL A 52 -25.83 3.58 0.18
CA VAL A 52 -24.78 4.33 0.89
C VAL A 52 -23.96 3.31 1.70
N ILE A 53 -22.79 2.92 1.21
CA ILE A 53 -21.85 2.13 2.02
C ILE A 53 -21.16 3.12 2.97
N ASP A 54 -21.77 3.36 4.13
CA ASP A 54 -21.19 4.12 5.23
C ASP A 54 -19.93 3.41 5.72
N THR A 55 -18.79 3.74 5.13
CA THR A 55 -17.48 3.20 5.50
C THR A 55 -16.97 3.82 6.82
N ASN A 56 -17.78 4.66 7.46
CA ASN A 56 -17.44 5.44 8.65
C ASN A 56 -18.56 5.37 9.71
N LYS A 57 -19.08 4.17 10.01
CA LYS A 57 -19.87 3.97 11.23
C LYS A 57 -18.93 4.00 12.44
N SER A 58 -18.51 5.20 12.82
CA SER A 58 -18.03 5.45 14.16
C SER A 58 -19.23 5.23 15.07
N ASN A 59 -19.22 4.14 15.84
CA ASN A 59 -20.17 3.90 16.91
C ASN A 59 -19.92 4.95 18.01
N ASP A 60 -20.44 6.16 17.83
CA ASP A 60 -20.66 7.05 18.97
C ASP A 60 -22.05 6.73 19.55
N ASP A 61 -22.14 5.54 20.14
CA ASP A 61 -23.22 5.17 21.07
C ASP A 61 -22.89 5.80 22.44
N SER A 62 -22.96 7.12 22.55
CA SER A 62 -23.15 7.77 23.85
C SER A 62 -24.64 8.03 24.10
N ASN A 63 -25.30 6.95 24.51
CA ASN A 63 -26.37 6.90 25.53
C ASN A 63 -26.27 8.11 26.50
N ASN A 64 -27.31 8.79 27.00
CA ASN A 64 -28.72 8.50 27.20
C ASN A 64 -29.41 9.79 27.70
N VAL A 65 -30.74 9.79 27.61
CA VAL A 65 -31.76 10.75 28.06
C VAL A 65 -31.57 11.40 29.45
N ALA A 66 -31.98 12.67 29.54
CA ALA A 66 -32.91 13.20 30.54
C ALA A 66 -33.49 14.54 30.04
#